data_AF-A0A2V6B2T2-F1
#
_entry.id   AF-A0A2V6B2T2-F1
#
_cell.length_a   1.000
_cell.length_b   1.000
_cell.length_c   1.000
_cell.angle_alpha   90.00
_cell.angle_beta   90.00
_cell.angle_gamma   90.00
#
_symmetry.space_group_name_H-M   'P 1'
#
loop_
_entity.id
_entity.type
_entity.pdbx_description
1 polymer ?
#
loop_
_entity_poly.entity_id
_entity_poly.type
_entity_poly.pdbx_seq_one_letter_code
_entity_poly.pdbx_strand_id
1 'polypeptide(L)'
;MNEHSWRELVGEERPVGFDQVAIGVASSDTMRSWSKGEVKNPETINYRTFKPEKGGLFCERIFGPTRDWECSCGKYKRIKHKGVICDRCGVEVTLARVRRERMGHIELAVPVSHI
;
A
#
# COMPACT_ATOMS: atom_id res chain seq x y z
N MET A 1 -18.06 1.06 26.04
CA MET A 1 -17.37 0.81 24.76
C MET A 1 -16.01 1.50 24.83
N ASN A 2 -14.92 0.73 24.87
CA ASN A 2 -13.57 1.28 25.02
C ASN A 2 -13.22 2.26 23.88
N GLU A 3 -12.83 3.49 24.22
CA GLU A 3 -12.32 4.50 23.28
C GLU A 3 -11.15 3.99 22.41
N HIS A 4 -10.34 3.07 22.96
CA HIS A 4 -9.24 2.42 22.25
C HIS A 4 -9.69 1.64 21.02
N SER A 5 -10.87 1.01 21.06
CA SER A 5 -11.42 0.25 19.94
C SER A 5 -11.76 1.16 18.77
N TRP A 6 -12.39 2.32 19.02
CA TRP A 6 -12.74 3.27 17.96
C TRP A 6 -11.53 3.90 17.29
N ARG A 7 -10.44 4.19 18.01
CA ARG A 7 -9.22 4.76 17.42
C ARG A 7 -8.50 3.78 16.48
N GLU A 8 -8.45 2.50 16.86
CA GLU A 8 -7.90 1.43 16.00
C GLU A 8 -8.76 1.13 14.77
N LEU A 9 -10.06 1.40 14.84
CA LEU A 9 -10.99 1.30 13.71
C LEU A 9 -10.81 2.44 12.70
N VAL A 10 -10.50 3.64 13.19
CA VAL A 10 -10.31 4.86 12.38
C VAL A 10 -8.85 5.02 11.93
N GLY A 11 -7.91 4.27 12.52
CA GLY A 11 -6.49 4.28 12.16
C GLY A 11 -5.77 5.57 12.61
N GLU A 12 -6.24 6.20 13.67
CA GLU A 12 -5.69 7.48 14.15
C GLU A 12 -4.59 7.22 15.19
N GLU A 13 -3.40 6.87 14.71
CA GLU A 13 -2.18 6.93 15.51
C GLU A 13 -1.68 8.37 15.53
N ARG A 14 -1.70 9.02 16.70
CA ARG A 14 -1.05 10.33 16.85
C ARG A 14 0.46 10.10 16.81
N PRO A 15 1.19 10.65 15.83
CA PRO A 15 2.64 10.55 15.84
C PRO A 15 3.15 11.25 17.10
N VAL A 16 4.06 10.57 17.81
CA VAL A 16 4.83 11.18 18.89
C VAL A 16 5.60 12.36 18.27
N GLY A 17 5.57 13.53 18.91
CA GLY A 17 6.26 14.71 18.39
C GLY A 17 7.75 14.43 18.16
N PHE A 18 8.31 14.96 17.06
CA PHE A 18 9.73 14.88 16.76
C PHE A 18 10.37 16.26 17.00
N ASP A 19 11.53 16.29 17.64
CA ASP A 19 12.26 17.54 17.94
C ASP A 19 13.21 17.95 16.81
N GLN A 20 13.60 17.01 15.95
CA GLN A 20 14.59 17.22 14.88
C GLN A 20 14.21 16.45 13.60
N VAL A 21 14.63 16.97 12.45
CA VAL A 21 14.45 16.36 11.13
C VAL A 21 15.79 16.35 10.40
N ALA A 22 16.13 15.23 9.76
CA ALA A 22 17.33 15.07 8.95
C ALA A 22 16.97 14.68 7.52
N ILE A 23 17.82 15.07 6.56
CA ILE A 23 17.71 14.69 5.16
C ILE A 23 19.03 14.05 4.71
N GLY A 24 18.94 13.02 3.88
CA GLY A 24 20.09 12.29 3.37
C GLY A 24 19.77 11.60 2.05
N VAL A 25 20.80 11.17 1.33
CA VAL A 25 20.66 10.42 0.08
C VAL A 25 20.23 8.99 0.39
N ALA A 26 19.20 8.51 -0.29
CA ALA A 26 18.73 7.13 -0.14
C ALA A 26 19.62 6.17 -0.96
N SER A 27 20.08 5.09 -0.34
CA SER A 27 20.69 3.98 -1.06
C SER A 27 19.64 3.10 -1.73
N SER A 28 20.04 2.28 -2.70
CA SER A 28 19.16 1.32 -3.37
C SER A 28 18.48 0.37 -2.39
N ASP A 29 19.20 -0.12 -1.38
CA ASP A 29 18.65 -1.01 -0.35
C ASP A 29 17.62 -0.29 0.53
N THR A 30 17.87 0.99 0.86
CA THR A 30 16.91 1.82 1.59
C THR A 30 15.63 2.01 0.79
N MET A 31 15.71 2.29 -0.52
CA MET A 31 14.54 2.41 -1.40
C MET A 31 13.73 1.10 -1.48
N ARG A 32 14.40 -0.06 -1.51
CA ARG A 32 13.73 -1.38 -1.44
C ARG A 32 13.03 -1.59 -0.11
N SER A 33 13.63 -1.14 1.01
CA SER A 33 13.07 -1.31 2.35
C SER A 33 11.76 -0.55 2.55
N TRP A 34 11.60 0.61 1.92
CA TRP A 34 10.35 1.40 1.96
C TRP A 34 9.25 0.78 1.10
N SER A 35 9.65 0.03 0.07
CA SER A 35 8.73 -0.51 -0.89
C SER A 35 7.92 -1.70 -0.37
N LYS A 36 6.64 -1.74 -0.72
CA LYS A 36 5.76 -2.90 -0.51
C LYS A 36 5.67 -3.82 -1.72
N GLY A 37 6.33 -3.48 -2.82
CA GLY A 37 6.37 -4.31 -4.01
C GLY A 37 6.88 -3.58 -5.25
N GLU A 38 7.28 -4.39 -6.22
CA GLU A 38 7.79 -3.95 -7.52
C GLU A 38 6.65 -3.72 -8.51
N VAL A 39 6.67 -2.58 -9.19
CA VAL A 39 5.77 -2.28 -10.32
C VAL A 39 6.44 -2.74 -11.61
N LYS A 40 5.74 -3.60 -12.37
CA LYS A 40 6.28 -4.22 -13.60
C LYS A 40 5.60 -3.72 -14.86
N ASN A 41 4.32 -3.36 -14.75
CA ASN A 41 3.51 -2.96 -15.89
C ASN A 41 3.22 -1.46 -15.81
N PRO A 42 3.17 -0.75 -16.95
CA PRO A 42 2.77 0.66 -16.98
C PRO A 42 1.26 0.86 -16.83
N GLU A 43 0.49 -0.24 -16.86
CA GLU A 43 -0.97 -0.22 -16.81
C GLU A 43 -1.51 0.42 -15.53
N THR A 44 -2.63 1.13 -15.65
CA THR A 44 -3.24 1.86 -14.55
C THR A 44 -4.51 1.18 -14.07
N ILE A 45 -5.62 1.42 -14.76
CA ILE A 45 -6.95 0.89 -14.46
C ILE A 45 -7.56 0.28 -15.71
N ASN A 46 -8.38 -0.74 -15.51
CA ASN A 46 -9.13 -1.35 -16.59
C ASN A 46 -10.23 -0.41 -17.09
N TYR A 47 -10.31 -0.18 -18.40
CA TYR A 47 -11.27 0.76 -19.00
C TYR A 47 -12.74 0.36 -18.83
N ARG A 48 -13.07 -0.93 -18.69
CA ARG A 48 -14.46 -1.40 -18.51
C ARG A 48 -14.85 -1.51 -17.05
N THR A 49 -13.97 -2.12 -16.25
CA THR A 49 -14.30 -2.47 -14.86
C THR A 49 -13.88 -1.40 -13.86
N PHE A 50 -13.07 -0.43 -14.30
CA PHE A 50 -12.43 0.60 -13.46
C PHE A 50 -11.61 0.01 -12.29
N LYS A 51 -11.27 -1.28 -12.37
CA LYS A 51 -10.43 -1.94 -11.38
C LYS A 51 -8.96 -1.70 -11.69
N PRO A 52 -8.11 -1.50 -10.67
CA PRO A 52 -6.67 -1.40 -10.88
C PRO A 52 -6.09 -2.67 -11.48
N GLU A 53 -5.16 -2.52 -12.42
CA GLU A 53 -4.49 -3.64 -13.05
C GLU A 53 -3.44 -4.28 -12.12
N LYS A 54 -3.26 -5.60 -12.23
CA LYS A 54 -2.30 -6.33 -11.39
C LYS A 54 -0.87 -6.05 -11.83
N GLY A 55 -0.01 -5.65 -10.90
CA GLY A 55 1.38 -5.27 -11.17
C GLY A 55 1.54 -3.92 -11.85
N GLY A 56 0.44 -3.18 -12.04
CA GLY A 56 0.40 -1.82 -12.58
C GLY A 56 0.63 -0.74 -11.53
N LEU A 57 0.57 0.51 -11.97
CA LEU A 57 0.83 1.71 -11.15
C LEU A 57 -0.15 1.87 -9.97
N PHE A 58 -1.36 1.31 -10.07
CA PHE A 58 -2.38 1.40 -9.02
C PHE A 58 -2.64 0.06 -8.30
N CYS A 59 -1.77 -0.93 -8.49
CA CYS A 59 -1.99 -2.30 -8.03
C CYS A 59 -2.31 -2.38 -6.52
N GLU A 60 -3.46 -2.97 -6.20
CA GLU A 60 -3.94 -3.08 -4.82
C GLU A 60 -3.07 -3.99 -3.95
N ARG A 61 -2.29 -4.90 -4.54
CA ARG A 61 -1.36 -5.77 -3.81
C ARG A 61 -0.18 -4.98 -3.22
N ILE A 62 0.29 -3.97 -3.95
CA ILE A 62 1.45 -3.15 -3.55
C ILE A 62 0.98 -2.02 -2.63
N PHE A 63 0.03 -1.24 -3.11
CA PHE A 63 -0.39 -0.01 -2.43
C PHE A 63 -1.50 -0.24 -1.40
N GLY A 64 -2.20 -1.38 -1.42
CA GLY A 64 -3.33 -1.67 -0.53
C GLY A 64 -4.70 -1.56 -1.22
N PRO A 65 -5.77 -1.96 -0.51
CA PRO A 65 -7.11 -2.12 -1.10
C PRO A 65 -7.77 -0.79 -1.47
N THR A 66 -8.60 -0.77 -2.51
CA THR A 66 -9.38 0.42 -2.90
C THR A 66 -10.52 0.72 -1.92
N ARG A 67 -10.99 -0.29 -1.18
CA ARG A 67 -12.11 -0.18 -0.23
C ARG A 67 -11.67 -0.64 1.15
N ASP A 68 -12.18 0.01 2.18
CA ASP A 68 -11.86 -0.35 3.56
C ASP A 68 -12.32 -1.77 3.88
N TRP A 69 -11.41 -2.55 4.47
CA TRP A 69 -11.68 -3.91 4.95
C TRP A 69 -12.24 -4.86 3.87
N GLU A 70 -11.93 -4.63 2.59
CA GLU A 70 -12.36 -5.47 1.48
C GLU A 70 -11.20 -5.74 0.51
N CYS A 71 -10.99 -7.01 0.18
CA CYS A 71 -10.03 -7.39 -0.87
C CYS A 71 -10.63 -7.20 -2.28
N SER A 72 -9.78 -7.03 -3.29
CA SER A 72 -10.17 -6.78 -4.70
C SER A 72 -11.20 -7.76 -5.30
N CYS A 73 -11.07 -9.05 -4.96
CA CYS A 73 -11.95 -10.10 -5.48
C CYS A 73 -13.24 -10.29 -4.66
N GLY A 74 -13.36 -9.62 -3.51
CA GLY A 74 -14.51 -9.73 -2.62
C GLY A 74 -14.62 -11.03 -1.82
N LYS A 75 -13.60 -11.92 -1.84
CA LYS A 75 -13.57 -13.15 -1.02
C LYS A 75 -13.60 -12.82 0.48
N TYR A 76 -12.68 -11.94 0.90
CA TYR A 76 -12.59 -11.45 2.26
C TYR A 76 -13.18 -10.03 2.32
N LYS A 77 -14.18 -9.86 3.20
CA LYS A 77 -14.89 -8.60 3.43
C LYS A 77 -15.13 -8.38 4.92
N ARG A 78 -15.28 -7.11 5.28
CA ARG A 78 -15.53 -6.62 6.65
C ARG A 78 -14.31 -6.83 7.56
N ILE A 79 -14.36 -6.17 8.71
CA ILE A 79 -13.24 -6.08 9.63
C ILE A 79 -12.81 -7.39 10.28
N LYS A 80 -13.66 -8.42 10.25
CA LYS A 80 -13.34 -9.77 10.75
C LYS A 80 -12.08 -10.39 10.13
N HIS A 81 -11.68 -9.92 8.94
CA HIS A 81 -10.50 -10.40 8.21
C HIS A 81 -9.35 -9.37 8.21
N LYS A 82 -9.34 -8.42 9.16
CA LYS A 82 -8.25 -7.43 9.32
C LYS A 82 -6.88 -8.11 9.31
N GLY A 83 -5.99 -7.63 8.45
CA GLY A 83 -4.61 -8.13 8.31
C GLY A 83 -4.46 -9.43 7.50
N VAL A 84 -5.55 -10.03 7.02
CA VAL A 84 -5.48 -11.25 6.18
C VAL A 84 -5.11 -10.87 4.74
N ILE A 85 -4.11 -11.57 4.18
CA ILE A 85 -3.76 -11.46 2.77
C ILE A 85 -4.61 -12.46 1.98
N CYS A 86 -5.28 -11.99 0.93
CA CYS A 86 -6.17 -12.83 0.16
C CYS A 86 -5.43 -13.83 -0.75
N ASP A 87 -5.68 -15.13 -0.60
CA ASP A 87 -5.05 -16.18 -1.43
C ASP A 87 -5.31 -16.04 -2.94
N ARG A 88 -6.44 -15.42 -3.33
CA ARG A 88 -6.84 -15.27 -4.75
C ARG A 88 -6.26 -14.04 -5.42
N CYS A 89 -6.24 -12.89 -4.72
CA CYS A 89 -5.81 -11.61 -5.31
C CYS A 89 -4.54 -11.04 -4.70
N GLY A 90 -4.02 -11.61 -3.61
CA GLY A 90 -2.85 -11.15 -2.88
C GLY A 90 -3.05 -9.81 -2.16
N VAL A 91 -4.26 -9.27 -2.14
CA VAL A 91 -4.56 -7.98 -1.48
C VAL A 91 -4.80 -8.21 0.00
N GLU A 92 -4.09 -7.44 0.80
CA GLU A 92 -4.25 -7.38 2.25
C GLU A 92 -5.52 -6.63 2.63
N VAL A 93 -6.29 -7.19 3.55
CA VAL A 93 -7.52 -6.58 4.07
C VAL A 93 -7.16 -5.56 5.15
N THR A 94 -7.12 -4.29 4.76
CA THR A 94 -6.80 -3.14 5.61
C THR A 94 -7.61 -1.92 5.21
N LEU A 95 -7.36 -0.76 5.83
CA LEU A 95 -7.97 0.52 5.45
C LEU A 95 -7.42 0.99 4.10
N ALA A 96 -8.25 1.60 3.26
CA ALA A 96 -7.84 2.17 1.98
C ALA A 96 -6.87 3.35 2.17
N ARG A 97 -6.86 3.99 3.35
CA ARG A 97 -5.92 5.09 3.69
C ARG A 97 -4.45 4.69 3.51
N VAL A 98 -4.09 3.43 3.74
CA VAL A 98 -2.70 2.95 3.61
C VAL A 98 -2.11 3.19 2.21
N ARG A 99 -2.97 3.35 1.18
CA ARG A 99 -2.54 3.69 -0.19
C ARG A 99 -1.82 5.03 -0.29
N ARG A 100 -2.00 5.92 0.68
CA ARG A 100 -1.31 7.22 0.76
C ARG A 100 0.05 7.13 1.46
N GLU A 101 0.28 6.05 2.20
CA GLU A 101 1.48 5.86 3.04
C GLU A 101 2.44 4.82 2.43
N ARG A 102 1.93 3.83 1.68
CA ARG A 102 2.74 2.76 1.07
C ARG A 102 3.45 3.23 -0.18
N MET A 103 4.73 2.88 -0.29
CA MET A 103 5.57 3.12 -1.48
C MET A 103 5.74 1.85 -2.33
N GLY A 104 5.97 2.04 -3.62
CA GLY A 104 6.37 1.02 -4.58
C GLY A 104 7.75 1.35 -5.15
N HIS A 105 8.41 0.38 -5.78
CA HIS A 105 9.67 0.62 -6.49
C HIS A 105 9.62 0.02 -7.90
N ILE A 106 10.52 0.47 -8.76
CA ILE A 106 10.77 -0.09 -10.08
C ILE A 106 12.24 -0.47 -10.13
N GLU A 107 12.52 -1.71 -10.52
CA GLU A 107 13.89 -2.14 -10.76
C GLU A 107 14.34 -1.67 -12.14
N LEU A 108 15.36 -0.83 -12.17
CA LEU A 108 15.93 -0.35 -13.43
C LEU A 108 16.88 -1.41 -13.98
N ALA A 109 16.76 -1.72 -15.27
CA ALA A 109 17.66 -2.66 -15.93
C ALA A 109 19.11 -2.14 -16.03
N VAL A 110 19.27 -0.82 -16.04
CA VAL A 110 20.57 -0.14 -16.10
C VAL A 110 20.61 1.02 -15.10
N PRO A 111 21.78 1.34 -14.54
CA PRO A 111 21.91 2.51 -13.67
C PRO A 111 21.67 3.80 -14.45
N VAL A 112 20.98 4.75 -13.82
CA VAL A 112 20.64 6.05 -14.40
C VAL A 112 21.09 7.16 -13.44
N SER A 113 21.64 8.24 -13.99
CA SER A 113 22.02 9.42 -13.21
C SER A 113 20.79 10.18 -12.72
N HIS A 114 20.80 10.57 -11.44
CA HIS A 114 19.80 11.47 -10.87
C HIS A 114 20.06 12.90 -11.37
N ILE A 115 19.04 13.57 -11.91
CA ILE A 115 19.08 14.95 -12.43
C ILE A 115 18.52 15.89 -11.38
#